data_AF-A0A8S2SE50-F1
#
_entry.id   AF-A0A8S2SE50-F1
#
_cell.length_a   1.000
_cell.length_b   1.000
_cell.length_c   1.000
_cell.angle_alpha   90.00
_cell.angle_beta   90.00
_cell.angle_gamma   90.00
#
_symmetry.space_group_name_H-M   'P 1'
#
loop_
_entity.id
_entity.type
_entity.pdbx_description
1 polymer ?
#
loop_
_entity_poly.entity_id
_entity_poly.type
_entity_poly.pdbx_seq_one_letter_code
_entity_poly.pdbx_strand_id
1 'polypeptide(L)'
;FFYRVLLTYGDNGEIILCGKGSGGLNEMRKKLKDNQIYVGVIRVRAVDDYGSQRAKFVYINYVGVAVPTLRAARASMHKHDFERLFNGYHIQIYA
;
A
#
# COMPACT_ATOMS: atom_id res chain seq x y z
N PHE A 1 16.74 7.74 0.37
CA PHE A 1 16.20 6.41 0.72
C PHE A 1 14.68 6.44 0.66
N PHE A 2 14.08 5.81 -0.36
CA PHE A 2 12.64 5.56 -0.39
C PHE A 2 12.39 4.37 0.53
N TYR A 3 11.48 4.49 1.48
CA TYR A 3 11.06 3.35 2.30
C TYR A 3 9.67 2.97 1.83
N ARG A 4 9.47 1.68 1.59
CA ARG A 4 8.17 1.12 1.30
C ARG A 4 7.90 -0.06 2.22
N VAL A 5 6.65 -0.20 2.60
CA VAL A 5 6.12 -1.36 3.33
C VAL A 5 4.91 -1.83 2.54
N LEU A 6 4.83 -3.14 2.32
CA LEU A 6 3.69 -3.80 1.67
C LEU A 6 3.23 -4.94 2.58
N LEU A 7 1.95 -4.90 2.95
CA LEU A 7 1.26 -5.87 3.78
C LEU A 7 0.20 -6.58 2.95
N THR A 8 -0.15 -7.81 3.34
CA THR A 8 -1.27 -8.58 2.79
C THR A 8 -2.02 -9.28 3.94
N TYR A 9 -3.17 -9.85 3.63
CA TYR A 9 -3.84 -10.80 4.51
C TYR A 9 -3.35 -12.23 4.21
N GLY A 10 -2.93 -12.94 5.26
CA GLY A 10 -2.78 -14.38 5.25
C GLY A 10 -4.11 -15.11 5.19
N ASP A 11 -4.05 -16.44 5.18
CA ASP A 11 -5.23 -17.27 4.96
C ASP A 11 -6.16 -17.33 6.17
N ASN A 12 -5.64 -17.09 7.37
CA ASN A 12 -6.42 -17.01 8.61
C ASN A 12 -6.76 -15.57 8.99
N GLY A 13 -6.57 -14.61 8.08
CA GLY A 13 -6.84 -13.19 8.30
C GLY A 13 -5.73 -12.44 9.05
N GLU A 14 -4.59 -13.08 9.30
CA GLU A 14 -3.40 -12.44 9.85
C GLU A 14 -2.81 -11.41 8.88
N ILE A 15 -2.15 -10.38 9.42
CA ILE A 15 -1.46 -9.37 8.61
C ILE A 15 -0.02 -9.83 8.36
N ILE A 16 0.36 -9.99 7.11
CA ILE A 16 1.68 -10.50 6.70
C ILE A 16 2.47 -9.41 5.98
N LEU A 17 3.75 -9.26 6.33
CA LEU A 17 4.69 -8.42 5.58
C LEU A 17 5.08 -9.10 4.26
N CYS A 18 4.60 -8.58 3.13
CA CYS A 18 4.95 -9.06 1.79
C CYS A 18 6.25 -8.47 1.23
N GLY A 19 6.64 -7.29 1.69
CA GLY A 19 7.86 -6.65 1.19
C GLY A 19 8.22 -5.36 1.88
N LYS A 20 9.53 -5.12 1.95
CA LYS A 20 10.15 -3.85 2.32
C LYS A 20 11.32 -3.59 1.38
N GLY A 21 11.62 -2.33 1.08
CA GLY A 21 12.69 -1.98 0.14
C GLY A 21 12.72 -0.51 -0.25
N SER A 22 13.52 -0.19 -1.27
CA SER A 22 13.82 1.18 -1.70
C SER A 22 13.52 1.53 -3.15
N GLY A 23 12.93 0.62 -3.93
CA GLY A 23 12.60 0.79 -5.34
C GLY A 23 11.20 1.36 -5.65
N GLY A 24 10.48 1.89 -4.65
CA GLY A 24 9.24 2.64 -4.84
C GLY A 24 8.08 1.83 -5.47
N LEU A 25 7.31 2.47 -6.37
CA LEU A 25 6.10 1.91 -6.98
C LEU A 25 6.39 0.71 -7.90
N ASN A 26 7.45 0.78 -8.72
CA ASN A 26 7.79 -0.28 -9.67
C ASN A 26 8.14 -1.59 -8.94
N GLU A 27 8.85 -1.50 -7.82
CA GLU A 27 9.15 -2.66 -6.99
C GLU A 27 7.88 -3.19 -6.26
N MET A 28 6.88 -2.34 -6.02
CA MET A 28 5.60 -2.72 -5.40
C MET A 28 4.74 -3.50 -6.38
N ARG A 29 4.59 -2.96 -7.58
CA ARG A 29 3.80 -3.59 -8.65
C ARG A 29 4.24 -5.02 -8.94
N LYS A 30 5.55 -5.31 -8.90
CA LYS A 30 6.10 -6.66 -9.08
C LYS A 30 5.67 -7.69 -8.04
N LYS A 31 5.11 -7.26 -6.91
CA LYS A 31 4.64 -8.14 -5.82
C LYS A 31 3.13 -8.31 -5.81
N LEU A 32 2.39 -7.47 -6.52
CA LEU A 32 0.93 -7.52 -6.57
C LEU A 32 0.47 -8.76 -7.35
N LYS A 33 -0.57 -9.40 -6.85
CA LYS A 33 -1.24 -10.54 -7.46
C LYS A 33 -2.74 -10.27 -7.47
N ASP A 34 -3.41 -10.69 -8.54
CA ASP A 34 -4.83 -10.39 -8.75
C ASP A 34 -5.76 -11.16 -7.80
N ASN A 35 -5.27 -12.21 -7.15
CA ASN A 35 -6.05 -13.00 -6.19
C ASN A 35 -5.81 -12.60 -4.73
N GLN A 36 -5.20 -11.43 -4.48
CA GLN A 36 -4.80 -10.98 -3.15
C GLN A 36 -5.13 -9.50 -2.93
N ILE A 37 -5.13 -9.12 -1.65
CA ILE A 37 -5.38 -7.75 -1.20
C ILE A 37 -4.09 -7.24 -0.58
N TYR A 38 -3.65 -6.05 -0.97
CA TYR A 38 -2.43 -5.46 -0.45
C TYR A 38 -2.69 -4.07 0.10
N VAL A 39 -2.00 -3.75 1.18
CA VAL A 39 -1.95 -2.40 1.73
C VAL A 39 -0.50 -2.00 1.89
N GLY A 40 -0.13 -0.81 1.44
CA GLY A 40 1.24 -0.37 1.55
C GLY A 40 1.42 1.14 1.50
N VAL A 41 2.61 1.56 1.86
CA VAL A 41 3.05 2.95 1.76
C VAL A 41 4.31 3.03 0.93
N ILE A 42 4.41 4.03 0.06
CA ILE A 42 5.64 4.39 -0.65
C ILE A 42 6.03 5.83 -0.33
N ARG A 43 7.33 6.07 -0.11
CA ARG A 43 7.88 7.43 -0.17
C ARG A 43 8.16 7.78 -1.63
N VAL A 44 7.76 8.97 -2.05
CA VAL A 44 8.12 9.58 -3.34
C VAL A 44 8.75 10.96 -3.11
N ARG A 45 9.52 11.44 -4.09
CA ARG A 45 10.07 12.79 -4.09
C ARG A 45 9.18 13.64 -5.00
N ALA A 46 8.42 14.55 -4.42
CA ALA A 46 7.69 15.55 -5.18
C ALA A 46 8.61 16.75 -5.43
N VAL A 47 8.56 17.27 -6.66
CA VAL A 47 9.24 18.50 -7.08
C VAL A 47 8.15 19.48 -7.48
N ASP A 48 8.15 20.69 -6.92
CA ASP A 48 7.25 21.75 -7.36
C ASP A 48 7.83 22.56 -8.54
N ASP A 49 7.02 23.43 -9.13
CA ASP A 49 7.39 24.25 -10.29
C ASP A 49 8.55 25.21 -10.00
N TYR A 50 8.83 25.48 -8.71
CA TYR A 50 9.92 26.32 -8.23
C TYR A 50 11.17 25.50 -7.83
N GLY A 51 11.16 24.18 -8.08
CA GLY A 51 12.29 23.28 -7.83
C GLY A 51 12.43 22.82 -6.39
N SER A 52 11.49 23.13 -5.49
CA SER A 52 11.52 22.61 -4.11
C SER A 52 11.22 21.12 -4.09
N GLN A 53 11.99 20.38 -3.30
CA GLN A 53 11.90 18.93 -3.26
C GLN A 53 11.49 18.47 -1.88
N ARG A 54 10.35 17.80 -1.80
CA ARG A 54 9.79 17.32 -0.53
C ARG A 54 9.45 15.84 -0.62
N ALA A 55 9.66 15.15 0.49
CA ALA A 55 9.16 13.80 0.63
C ALA A 55 7.63 13.84 0.70
N LYS A 56 6.98 12.95 -0.04
CA LYS A 56 5.55 12.66 0.10
C LYS A 56 5.40 11.17 0.32
N PHE A 57 4.39 10.81 1.09
CA PHE A 57 4.05 9.42 1.37
C PHE A 57 2.72 9.11 0.69
N VAL A 58 2.68 8.04 -0.09
CA VAL A 58 1.47 7.59 -0.78
C VAL A 58 1.05 6.28 -0.17
N TYR A 59 -0.13 6.27 0.42
CA TYR A 59 -0.79 5.06 0.88
C TYR A 59 -1.57 4.43 -0.27
N ILE A 60 -1.42 3.13 -0.45
CA ILE A 60 -2.03 2.36 -1.53
C ILE A 60 -2.79 1.20 -0.90
N ASN A 61 -4.08 1.10 -1.25
CA ASN A 61 -4.90 -0.08 -1.00
C ASN A 61 -5.23 -0.70 -2.35
N TYR A 62 -4.75 -1.94 -2.57
CA TYR A 62 -4.96 -2.69 -3.80
C TYR A 62 -5.84 -3.91 -3.51
N VAL A 63 -6.93 -4.05 -4.26
CA VAL A 63 -7.79 -5.24 -4.23
C VAL A 63 -7.73 -5.89 -5.61
N GLY A 64 -7.05 -7.04 -5.69
CA GLY A 64 -6.94 -7.75 -6.94
C GLY A 64 -8.31 -8.19 -7.50
N VAL A 65 -8.44 -8.17 -8.82
CA VAL A 65 -9.71 -8.45 -9.53
C VAL A 65 -10.24 -9.88 -9.33
N ALA A 66 -9.39 -10.82 -8.95
CA ALA A 66 -9.75 -12.22 -8.69
C ALA A 66 -9.95 -12.50 -7.19
N VAL A 67 -9.96 -11.48 -6.33
CA VAL A 67 -10.24 -11.64 -4.90
C VAL A 67 -11.72 -11.97 -4.69
N PRO A 68 -12.06 -13.03 -3.93
CA PRO A 68 -13.44 -13.33 -3.60
C PRO A 68 -14.13 -12.18 -2.84
N THR A 69 -15.37 -11.85 -3.20
CA THR A 69 -16.15 -10.73 -2.64
C THR A 69 -16.19 -10.72 -1.11
N LEU A 70 -16.35 -11.89 -0.49
CA LEU A 70 -16.37 -12.02 0.97
C LEU A 70 -15.02 -11.65 1.62
N ARG A 71 -13.90 -11.99 0.98
CA ARG A 71 -12.56 -11.65 1.45
C ARG A 71 -12.31 -10.14 1.31
N ALA A 72 -12.75 -9.53 0.20
CA ALA A 72 -12.69 -8.08 -0.01
C ALA A 72 -13.54 -7.29 1.01
N ALA A 73 -14.74 -7.78 1.32
CA ALA A 73 -15.60 -7.18 2.34
C ALA A 73 -14.96 -7.21 3.73
N ARG A 74 -14.36 -8.36 4.12
CA ARG A 74 -13.63 -8.47 5.39
C ARG A 74 -12.44 -7.53 5.47
N ALA A 75 -11.67 -7.42 4.40
CA ALA A 75 -10.53 -6.51 4.36
C ALA A 75 -10.95 -5.04 4.53
N SER A 76 -12.08 -4.65 3.92
CA SER A 76 -12.63 -3.30 4.05
C SER A 76 -12.96 -2.92 5.50
N MET A 77 -13.31 -3.88 6.36
CA MET A 77 -13.57 -3.62 7.79
C MET A 77 -12.29 -3.23 8.56
N HIS A 78 -11.14 -3.79 8.20
CA HIS A 78 -9.86 -3.50 8.87
C HIS A 78 -9.11 -2.32 8.23
N LYS A 79 -9.66 -1.72 7.18
CA LYS A 79 -9.04 -0.62 6.44
C LYS A 79 -8.60 0.52 7.37
N HIS A 80 -9.42 0.87 8.34
CA HIS A 80 -9.11 1.93 9.29
C HIS A 80 -7.89 1.59 10.17
N ASP A 81 -7.73 0.33 10.55
CA ASP A 81 -6.57 -0.12 11.33
C ASP A 81 -5.28 0.04 10.54
N PHE A 82 -5.30 -0.26 9.23
CA PHE A 82 -4.17 -0.02 8.35
C PHE A 82 -3.86 1.46 8.14
N GLU A 83 -4.89 2.30 8.00
CA GLU A 83 -4.71 3.76 7.90
C GLU A 83 -4.05 4.32 9.16
N ARG A 84 -4.40 3.80 10.34
CA ARG A 84 -3.78 4.19 11.62
C ARG A 84 -2.31 3.75 11.71
N LEU A 85 -1.98 2.57 11.21
CA LEU A 85 -0.58 2.09 11.15
C LEU A 85 0.31 2.98 10.28
N PHE A 86 -0.26 3.56 9.21
CA PHE A 86 0.47 4.39 8.25
C PHE A 86 0.10 5.87 8.34
N ASN A 87 -0.10 6.41 9.55
CA ASN A 87 -0.40 7.83 9.73
C ASN A 87 0.66 8.75 9.06
N GLY A 88 0.23 9.91 8.54
CA GLY A 88 1.09 10.88 7.87
C GLY A 88 1.29 10.66 6.37
N TYR A 89 0.45 9.84 5.72
CA TYR A 89 0.38 9.81 4.27
C TYR A 89 -0.21 11.11 3.73
N HIS A 90 0.23 11.50 2.53
CA HIS A 90 -0.17 12.72 1.86
C HIS A 90 -1.22 12.47 0.77
N ILE A 91 -1.20 11.26 0.20
CA ILE A 91 -2.10 10.82 -0.87
C ILE A 91 -2.52 9.40 -0.55
N GLN A 92 -3.79 9.09 -0.81
CA GLN A 92 -4.34 7.75 -0.72
C GLN A 92 -4.90 7.33 -2.08
N ILE A 93 -4.57 6.11 -2.50
CA ILE A 93 -4.99 5.51 -3.76
C ILE A 93 -5.69 4.17 -3.47
N TYR A 94 -6.85 3.97 -4.11
CA TYR A 94 -7.52 2.69 -4.20
C TYR A 94 -7.36 2.16 -5.62
N ALA A 95 -6.90 0.92 -5.74
CA ALA A 95 -6.57 0.30 -7.01
C ALA A 95 -7.06 -1.15 -7.08
#